data_AF-A0A8B8HTB8-F1
#
_entry.id   AF-A0A8B8HTB8-F1
#
_cell.length_a   1.000
_cell.length_b   1.000
_cell.length_c   1.000
_cell.angle_alpha   90.00
_cell.angle_beta   90.00
_cell.angle_gamma   90.00
#
_symmetry.space_group_name_H-M   'P 1'
#
loop_
_entity.id
_entity.type
_entity.pdbx_description
1 polymer ?
#
loop_
_entity_poly.entity_id
_entity_poly.type
_entity_poly.pdbx_seq_one_letter_code
_entity_poly.pdbx_strand_id
1 'polypeptide(L)'
;MHYIIVTEFETPSETSCRIKGLLSTDAKNLETYFLGFHINCSNMQDFFEVDISGDQVLQILGGSSFNYSVISQSMAIENTAIGGRTVKIQKLVWTMGK
;
A
#
# COMPACT_ATOMS: atom_id res chain seq x y z
N MET A 1 -0.86 -16.12 -12.98
CA MET A 1 0.03 -15.53 -11.96
C MET A 1 -0.12 -14.03 -12.06
N HIS A 2 -0.79 -13.43 -11.08
CA HIS A 2 -1.10 -12.01 -11.03
C HIS A 2 -0.27 -11.37 -9.92
N TYR A 3 0.33 -10.21 -10.19
CA TYR A 3 1.20 -9.53 -9.25
C TYR A 3 0.68 -8.14 -8.94
N ILE A 4 0.81 -7.76 -7.68
CA ILE A 4 0.55 -6.41 -7.19
C ILE A 4 1.78 -5.87 -6.49
N ILE A 5 1.87 -4.54 -6.43
CA ILE A 5 2.92 -3.84 -5.71
C ILE A 5 2.24 -3.05 -4.60
N VAL A 6 2.62 -3.33 -3.35
CA VAL A 6 2.22 -2.55 -2.17
C VAL A 6 3.38 -1.64 -1.82
N THR A 7 3.14 -0.35 -1.67
CA THR A 7 4.15 0.63 -1.24
C THR A 7 3.65 1.38 -0.03
N GLU A 8 4.38 1.32 1.08
CA GLU A 8 4.14 2.14 2.25
C GLU A 8 4.98 3.42 2.17
N PHE A 9 4.30 4.54 2.40
CA PHE A 9 4.90 5.86 2.54
C PHE A 9 4.82 6.25 4.01
N GLU A 10 5.99 6.27 4.65
CA GLU A 10 6.11 6.76 6.02
C GLU A 10 6.55 8.23 5.98
N THR A 11 5.69 9.11 6.50
CA THR A 11 6.02 10.51 6.77
C THR A 11 5.93 10.76 8.28
N PRO A 12 6.58 11.82 8.81
CA PRO A 12 6.49 12.13 10.24
C PRO A 12 5.07 12.37 10.78
N SER A 13 4.10 12.66 9.89
CA SER A 13 2.71 12.98 10.25
C SER A 13 1.72 11.88 9.92
N GLU A 14 2.04 10.98 8.98
CA GLU A 14 1.07 10.06 8.39
C GLU A 14 1.77 8.85 7.75
N THR A 15 1.12 7.69 7.83
CA THR A 15 1.49 6.47 7.10
C THR A 15 0.37 6.11 6.15
N SER A 16 0.69 5.99 4.86
CA SER A 16 -0.29 5.55 3.86
C SER A 16 0.30 4.46 2.97
N CYS A 17 -0.58 3.63 2.43
CA CYS A 17 -0.21 2.53 1.55
C CYS A 17 -0.86 2.69 0.18
N ARG A 18 -0.06 2.48 -0.88
CA ARG A 18 -0.54 2.41 -2.26
C ARG A 18 -0.40 1.00 -2.79
N ILE A 19 -1.45 0.52 -3.45
CA ILE A 19 -1.51 -0.80 -4.07
C ILE A 19 -1.69 -0.60 -5.57
N LYS A 20 -0.72 -1.07 -6.36
CA LYS A 20 -0.75 -1.03 -7.82
C LYS A 20 -1.02 -2.41 -8.40
N GLY A 21 -1.75 -2.41 -9.51
CA GLY A 21 -2.03 -3.62 -10.28
C GLY A 21 -3.22 -4.44 -9.76
N LEU A 22 -3.99 -3.95 -8.79
CA LEU A 22 -5.19 -4.66 -8.33
C LEU A 22 -6.18 -4.91 -9.47
N LEU A 23 -6.78 -6.10 -9.48
CA LEU A 23 -7.94 -6.38 -10.32
C LEU A 23 -9.11 -5.49 -9.88
N SER A 24 -9.94 -5.04 -10.83
CA SER A 24 -11.08 -4.16 -10.53
C SER A 24 -12.08 -4.77 -9.54
N THR A 25 -12.20 -6.10 -9.49
CA THR A 25 -13.00 -6.82 -8.49
C THR A 25 -12.41 -6.70 -7.09
N ASP A 26 -11.09 -6.89 -6.98
CA ASP A 26 -10.38 -6.85 -5.70
C ASP A 26 -10.35 -5.42 -5.16
N ALA A 27 -10.17 -4.42 -6.03
CA ALA A 27 -10.22 -3.00 -5.66
C ALA A 27 -11.58 -2.61 -5.07
N LYS A 28 -12.70 -3.00 -5.70
CA LYS A 28 -14.05 -2.74 -5.19
C LYS A 28 -14.33 -3.45 -3.85
N ASN A 29 -13.82 -4.67 -3.70
CA ASN A 29 -13.96 -5.44 -2.46
C ASN A 29 -13.15 -4.80 -1.33
N LEU A 30 -11.92 -4.33 -1.61
CA LEU A 30 -11.09 -3.58 -0.65
C LEU A 30 -11.76 -2.27 -0.25
N GLU A 31 -12.29 -1.51 -1.21
CA GLU A 31 -13.01 -0.27 -0.95
C GLU A 31 -14.20 -0.51 0.00
N THR A 32 -15.01 -1.52 -0.29
CA THR A 32 -16.15 -1.91 0.56
C THR A 32 -15.70 -2.34 1.95
N TYR A 33 -14.60 -3.11 2.03
CA TYR A 33 -14.02 -3.55 3.29
C TYR A 33 -13.58 -2.35 4.14
N PHE A 34 -12.74 -1.46 3.60
CA PHE A 34 -12.20 -0.31 4.33
C PHE A 34 -13.28 0.70 4.75
N LEU A 35 -14.25 0.99 3.87
CA LEU A 35 -15.38 1.84 4.21
C LEU A 35 -16.21 1.26 5.37
N GLY A 36 -16.32 -0.07 5.46
CA GLY A 36 -16.99 -0.76 6.57
C GLY A 36 -16.30 -0.57 7.93
N PHE A 37 -15.00 -0.26 7.94
CA PHE A 37 -14.21 0.03 9.14
C PHE A 37 -13.95 1.53 9.36
N HIS A 38 -14.61 2.40 8.59
CA HIS A 38 -14.36 3.85 8.60
C HIS A 38 -12.90 4.24 8.33
N ILE A 39 -12.21 3.44 7.51
CA ILE A 39 -10.84 3.73 7.07
C ILE A 39 -10.91 4.52 5.76
N ASN A 40 -10.17 5.62 5.70
CA ASN A 40 -10.05 6.41 4.48
C ASN A 40 -9.31 5.63 3.41
N CYS A 41 -9.90 5.60 2.21
CA CYS A 41 -9.28 5.01 1.03
C CYS A 41 -9.65 5.79 -0.23
N SER A 42 -8.81 5.68 -1.25
CA SER A 42 -9.02 6.30 -2.55
C SER A 42 -8.73 5.29 -3.66
N ASN A 43 -9.72 5.03 -4.51
CA ASN A 43 -9.61 4.14 -5.65
C ASN A 43 -9.34 4.96 -6.91
N MET A 44 -8.06 5.21 -7.21
CA MET A 44 -7.64 5.96 -8.41
C MET A 44 -7.39 5.01 -9.59
N GLN A 45 -7.31 5.56 -10.80
CA GLN A 45 -7.17 4.77 -12.03
C GLN A 45 -5.93 3.86 -12.03
N ASP A 46 -4.84 4.30 -11.42
CA ASP A 46 -3.54 3.58 -11.46
C ASP A 46 -3.19 2.86 -10.16
N PHE A 47 -3.83 3.22 -9.04
CA PHE A 47 -3.55 2.66 -7.73
C PHE A 47 -4.71 2.84 -6.76
N PHE A 48 -4.77 1.94 -5.78
CA PHE A 48 -5.61 2.06 -4.61
C PHE A 48 -4.78 2.61 -3.45
N GLU A 49 -5.23 3.64 -2.76
CA GLU A 49 -4.56 4.24 -1.61
C GLU A 49 -5.39 4.07 -0.34
N VAL A 50 -4.74 3.80 0.79
CA VAL A 50 -5.39 3.60 2.08
C VAL A 50 -4.51 4.13 3.22
N ASP A 51 -5.14 4.78 4.20
CA ASP A 51 -4.47 5.47 5.30
C ASP A 51 -4.24 4.52 6.50
N ILE A 52 -3.56 3.40 6.24
CA ILE A 52 -3.13 2.44 7.26
C ILE A 52 -1.72 1.94 6.99
N SER A 53 -1.12 1.31 7.99
CA SER A 53 0.22 0.73 7.89
C SER A 53 0.26 -0.50 6.98
N GLY A 54 1.41 -0.73 6.38
CA GLY A 54 1.66 -1.77 5.39
C GLY A 54 1.48 -3.16 5.97
N ASP A 55 1.82 -3.40 7.24
CA ASP A 55 1.58 -4.68 7.91
C ASP A 55 0.08 -5.03 7.92
N GLN A 56 -0.80 -4.05 8.16
CA GLN A 56 -2.25 -4.24 8.11
C GLN A 56 -2.73 -4.53 6.68
N VAL A 57 -2.23 -3.78 5.69
CA VAL A 57 -2.54 -4.02 4.27
C VAL A 57 -2.13 -5.42 3.84
N LEU A 58 -0.91 -5.84 4.19
CA LEU A 58 -0.37 -7.17 3.87
C LEU A 58 -1.20 -8.27 4.54
N GLN A 59 -1.65 -8.08 5.79
CA GLN A 59 -2.50 -9.03 6.49
C GLN A 59 -3.86 -9.19 5.80
N ILE A 60 -4.47 -8.07 5.36
CA ILE A 60 -5.74 -8.08 4.64
C ILE A 60 -5.57 -8.79 3.28
N LEU A 61 -4.58 -8.40 2.49
CA LEU A 61 -4.30 -8.98 1.17
C LEU A 61 -3.88 -10.45 1.24
N GLY A 62 -3.18 -10.86 2.30
CA GLY A 62 -2.81 -12.24 2.57
C GLY A 62 -3.90 -13.09 3.22
N GLY A 63 -5.00 -12.47 3.64
CA GLY A 63 -6.16 -13.16 4.19
C GLY A 63 -6.90 -14.00 3.15
N SER A 64 -7.78 -14.87 3.64
CA SER A 64 -8.55 -15.83 2.83
C SER A 64 -9.40 -15.19 1.71
N SER A 65 -9.73 -13.91 1.86
CA SER A 65 -10.54 -13.16 0.90
C SER A 65 -9.77 -12.78 -0.37
N PHE A 66 -8.46 -12.52 -0.27
CA PHE A 66 -7.66 -11.99 -1.38
C PHE A 66 -6.56 -12.96 -1.83
N ASN A 67 -5.97 -13.72 -0.89
CA ASN A 67 -4.97 -14.78 -1.12
C ASN A 67 -3.71 -14.33 -1.87
N TYR A 68 -3.23 -13.10 -1.63
CA TYR A 68 -1.94 -12.67 -2.12
C TYR A 68 -0.82 -13.11 -1.17
N SER A 69 0.29 -13.63 -1.70
CA SER A 69 1.47 -13.98 -0.92
C SER A 69 2.60 -13.00 -1.19
N VAL A 70 3.35 -12.59 -0.16
CA VAL A 70 4.56 -11.77 -0.34
C VAL A 70 5.61 -12.61 -1.06
N ILE A 71 6.11 -12.10 -2.19
CA ILE A 71 7.17 -12.72 -2.98
C ILE A 71 8.51 -12.07 -2.68
N SER A 72 8.52 -10.75 -2.60
CA SER A 72 9.73 -9.98 -2.30
C SER A 72 9.40 -8.70 -1.56
N GLN A 73 10.36 -8.26 -0.75
CA GLN A 73 10.35 -6.98 -0.08
C GLN A 73 11.59 -6.20 -0.51
N SER A 74 11.42 -4.89 -0.68
CA SER A 74 12.52 -3.94 -0.90
C SER A 74 12.27 -2.66 -0.13
N MET A 75 13.35 -1.93 0.13
CA MET A 75 13.31 -0.65 0.82
C MET A 75 14.13 0.36 0.02
N ALA A 76 13.56 1.54 -0.20
CA ALA A 76 14.25 2.68 -0.78
C ALA A 76 14.30 3.81 0.25
N ILE A 77 15.48 4.40 0.44
CA ILE A 77 15.67 5.58 1.28
C ILE A 77 16.11 6.71 0.37
N GLU A 78 15.28 7.74 0.25
CA GLU A 78 15.55 8.92 -0.56
C GLU A 78 15.94 10.09 0.34
N ASN A 79 17.07 10.74 0.04
CA ASN A 79 17.47 11.98 0.68
C ASN A 79 16.98 13.15 -0.18
N THR A 80 16.04 13.94 0.34
CA THR A 80 15.48 15.11 -0.35
C THR A 80 15.75 16.38 0.44
N ALA A 81 16.13 17.46 -0.24
CA ALA A 81 16.27 18.78 0.37
C ALA A 81 14.92 19.53 0.33
N ILE A 82 14.29 19.77 1.48
CA ILE A 82 13.06 20.56 1.61
C ILE A 82 13.36 21.78 2.49
N GLY A 83 13.20 22.99 1.95
CA GLY A 83 13.40 24.23 2.70
C GLY A 83 14.80 24.40 3.30
N GLY A 84 15.84 23.88 2.64
CA GLY A 84 17.24 23.92 3.11
C GLY A 84 17.59 22.85 4.16
N ARG A 85 16.67 21.96 4.52
CA ARG A 85 16.91 20.80 5.40
C ARG A 85 16.93 19.51 4.59
N THR A 86 17.82 18.58 4.95
CA THR A 86 17.81 17.22 4.38
C THR A 86 16.76 16.39 5.12
N VAL A 87 15.76 15.91 4.39
CA VAL A 87 14.72 15.00 4.85
C VAL A 87 14.98 13.63 4.25
N LYS A 88 14.93 12.58 5.09
CA LYS A 88 14.99 11.19 4.64
C LYS A 88 13.56 10.67 4.48
N ILE A 89 13.23 10.18 3.30
CA ILE A 89 11.96 9.52 3.02
C ILE A 89 12.24 8.04 2.90
N GLN A 90 11.60 7.24 3.75
CA GLN A 90 11.66 5.79 3.68
C GLN A 90 10.44 5.27 2.93
N LYS A 91 10.67 4.38 1.96
CA LYS A 91 9.62 3.69 1.21
C LYS A 91 9.85 2.19 1.34
N LEU A 92 8.88 1.48 1.89
CA LEU A 92 8.85 0.02 1.88
C LEU A 92 7.98 -0.44 0.71
N VAL A 93 8.48 -1.40 -0.05
CA VAL A 93 7.79 -1.92 -1.23
C VAL A 93 7.74 -3.43 -1.15
N TRP A 94 6.53 -4.00 -1.25
CA TRP A 94 6.29 -5.44 -1.33
C TRP A 94 5.72 -5.79 -2.68
N THR A 95 6.28 -6.82 -3.32
CA THR A 95 5.65 -7.49 -4.45
C THR A 95 4.88 -8.68 -3.90
N MET A 96 3.58 -8.72 -4.16
CA MET A 96 2.74 -9.85 -3.79
C MET A 96 2.20 -10.55 -5.04
N GLY A 97 1.98 -11.86 -4.97
CA GLY A 97 1.47 -12.65 -6.09
C GLY A 97 0.37 -13.63 -5.72
N LYS A 98 -0.40 -13.98 -6.75
CA LYS A 98 -1.55 -14.90 -6.73
C LYS A 98 -1.55 -15.81 -7.96
#